data_AF-S9QMR4-F1
#
_entry.id   AF-S9QMR4-F1
#
_cell.length_a   1.000
_cell.length_b   1.000
_cell.length_c   1.000
_cell.angle_alpha   90.00
_cell.angle_beta   90.00
_cell.angle_gamma   90.00
#
_symmetry.space_group_name_H-M   'P 1'
#
loop_
_entity.id
_entity.type
_entity.pdbx_description
1 polymer ?
#
loop_
_entity_poly.entity_id
_entity_poly.type
_entity_poly.pdbx_seq_one_letter_code
_entity_poly.pdbx_strand_id
1 'polypeptide(L)'
;MKPNSKAVASSVNKLQLGSKGSAVEELQRRLQIAGLFKGTADGFYGSKTIESVKLLQSRLRLPIDGVVSDNTWKTLTGNPESTLQCMNSPTTALFNSLKAAIVPVNRVKVWWNTFIPMAKVDGPPGSECFTGDGRGFSNEISASHRTHQEIEVEVSSLKQTINWKHVGATHEVDCSTGAVESSDTAPTSELTNGPVSRSGSLIGIKFKTAASNPLVTFAPAIDSDVTFLIDPIARTCSLSGKHDGFPAYEAYVAVNSGAGVLVYGYNPLTTGQGIGALFPPMDISAAISGVKF
;
A
#
# COMPACT_ATOMS: atom_id res chain seq x y z
N MET A 1 -36.74 21.36 -44.74
CA MET A 1 -36.86 22.02 -43.43
C MET A 1 -37.94 21.30 -42.63
N LYS A 2 -37.57 20.61 -41.54
CA LYS A 2 -38.49 19.85 -40.69
C LYS A 2 -39.19 20.80 -39.70
N PRO A 3 -40.51 20.67 -39.48
CA PRO A 3 -41.20 21.34 -38.39
C PRO A 3 -40.94 20.63 -37.05
N ASN A 4 -40.80 21.45 -36.02
CA ASN A 4 -40.52 21.11 -34.64
C ASN A 4 -41.79 20.55 -33.96
N SER A 5 -41.84 19.26 -33.64
CA SER A 5 -42.98 18.64 -32.95
C SER A 5 -42.81 18.69 -31.44
N LYS A 6 -43.81 19.29 -30.79
CA LYS A 6 -44.13 19.32 -29.36
C LYS A 6 -43.57 18.13 -28.56
N ALA A 7 -42.88 18.45 -27.46
CA ALA A 7 -42.54 17.52 -26.40
C ALA A 7 -43.82 16.93 -25.77
N VAL A 8 -43.94 15.60 -25.82
CA VAL A 8 -44.91 14.83 -25.04
C VAL A 8 -44.29 14.60 -23.67
N ALA A 9 -44.93 15.13 -22.62
CA ALA A 9 -44.54 14.91 -21.24
C ALA A 9 -44.76 13.43 -20.87
N SER A 10 -43.68 12.67 -20.67
CA SER A 10 -43.75 11.31 -20.13
C SER A 10 -44.00 11.38 -18.62
N SER A 11 -45.13 10.83 -18.19
CA SER A 11 -45.55 10.70 -16.79
C SER A 11 -44.46 10.06 -15.92
N VAL A 12 -44.04 10.80 -14.90
CA VAL A 12 -42.94 10.48 -13.99
C VAL A 12 -43.38 9.39 -13.01
N ASN A 13 -42.80 8.18 -13.09
CA ASN A 13 -43.05 7.09 -12.14
C ASN A 13 -42.24 7.29 -10.85
N LYS A 14 -42.63 8.29 -10.04
CA LYS A 14 -42.10 8.48 -8.68
C LYS A 14 -42.77 7.51 -7.71
N LEU A 15 -41.98 6.77 -6.93
CA LEU A 15 -42.49 5.98 -5.80
C LEU A 15 -42.26 6.73 -4.49
N GLN A 16 -43.31 6.89 -3.69
CA GLN A 16 -43.30 7.67 -2.44
C GLN A 16 -44.32 7.09 -1.45
N LEU A 17 -44.41 7.66 -0.24
CA LEU A 17 -45.39 7.25 0.78
C LEU A 17 -46.79 7.06 0.16
N GLY A 18 -47.37 5.88 0.37
CA GLY A 18 -48.71 5.53 -0.12
C GLY A 18 -48.75 4.90 -1.52
N SER A 19 -47.64 4.89 -2.28
CA SER A 19 -47.55 4.16 -3.55
C SER A 19 -47.80 2.66 -3.34
N LYS A 20 -48.46 2.01 -4.31
CA LYS A 20 -48.79 0.57 -4.30
C LYS A 20 -48.52 -0.09 -5.64
N GLY A 21 -48.19 -1.38 -5.63
CA GLY A 21 -48.11 -2.22 -6.83
C GLY A 21 -46.74 -2.86 -7.04
N SER A 22 -46.59 -3.57 -8.17
CA SER A 22 -45.42 -4.40 -8.48
C SER A 22 -44.09 -3.64 -8.49
N ALA A 23 -44.10 -2.36 -8.86
CA ALA A 23 -42.90 -1.51 -8.81
C ALA A 23 -42.41 -1.29 -7.37
N VAL A 24 -43.34 -1.15 -6.40
CA VAL A 24 -42.98 -1.02 -4.98
C VAL A 24 -42.48 -2.35 -4.42
N GLU A 25 -43.10 -3.45 -4.84
CA GLU A 25 -42.68 -4.80 -4.43
C GLU A 25 -41.26 -5.11 -4.91
N GLU A 26 -40.95 -4.75 -6.15
CA GLU A 26 -39.61 -4.91 -6.73
C GLU A 26 -38.58 -4.02 -6.01
N LEU A 27 -38.93 -2.78 -5.70
CA LEU A 27 -38.09 -1.91 -4.88
C LEU A 27 -37.80 -2.53 -3.51
N GLN A 28 -38.83 -3.03 -2.82
CA GLN A 28 -38.70 -3.67 -1.51
C GLN A 28 -37.79 -4.91 -1.59
N ARG A 29 -37.94 -5.76 -2.61
CA ARG A 29 -37.04 -6.92 -2.83
C ARG A 29 -35.59 -6.49 -3.03
N ARG A 30 -35.34 -5.47 -3.83
CA ARG A 30 -33.97 -4.94 -4.03
C ARG A 30 -33.38 -4.37 -2.74
N LEU A 31 -34.19 -3.68 -1.94
CA LEU A 31 -33.77 -3.19 -0.63
C LEU A 31 -33.51 -4.34 0.35
N GLN A 32 -34.22 -5.47 0.27
CA GLN A 32 -33.91 -6.68 1.06
C GLN A 32 -32.56 -7.26 0.67
N ILE A 33 -32.29 -7.42 -0.63
CA ILE A 33 -31.01 -7.91 -1.15
C ILE A 33 -29.86 -7.00 -0.70
N ALA A 34 -30.06 -5.68 -0.70
CA ALA A 34 -29.09 -4.70 -0.20
C ALA A 34 -28.93 -4.70 1.34
N GLY A 35 -29.68 -5.55 2.06
CA GLY A 35 -29.69 -5.63 3.52
C GLY A 35 -30.29 -4.38 4.20
N LEU A 36 -31.10 -3.62 3.48
CA LEU A 36 -31.66 -2.32 3.89
C LEU A 36 -33.12 -2.37 4.29
N PHE A 37 -33.87 -3.39 3.86
CA PHE A 37 -35.28 -3.56 4.19
C PHE A 37 -35.51 -4.89 4.92
N LYS A 38 -36.19 -4.81 6.07
CA LYS A 38 -36.57 -5.95 6.91
C LYS A 38 -38.10 -5.99 6.99
N GLY A 39 -38.69 -6.98 6.33
CA GLY A 39 -40.15 -7.15 6.23
C GLY A 39 -40.53 -7.82 4.92
N THR A 40 -41.82 -8.09 4.72
CA THR A 40 -42.33 -8.66 3.47
C THR A 40 -42.34 -7.60 2.37
N ALA A 41 -41.96 -7.98 1.15
CA ALA A 41 -42.18 -7.15 -0.03
C ALA A 41 -43.66 -7.27 -0.41
N ASP A 42 -44.50 -6.45 0.20
CA ASP A 42 -45.96 -6.47 0.09
C ASP A 42 -46.50 -5.52 -1.00
N GLY A 43 -45.60 -4.81 -1.69
CA GLY A 43 -45.97 -3.85 -2.71
C GLY A 43 -46.60 -2.57 -2.16
N PHE A 44 -46.48 -2.28 -0.85
CA PHE A 44 -46.96 -1.05 -0.23
C PHE A 44 -45.82 -0.16 0.29
N TYR A 45 -45.77 1.09 -0.20
CA TYR A 45 -44.73 2.04 0.16
C TYR A 45 -45.11 2.73 1.48
N GLY A 46 -44.95 2.00 2.58
CA GLY A 46 -45.20 2.48 3.95
C GLY A 46 -43.96 3.09 4.62
N SER A 47 -44.07 3.41 5.91
CA SER A 47 -42.98 4.00 6.71
C SER A 47 -41.69 3.18 6.67
N LYS A 48 -41.79 1.85 6.74
CA LYS A 48 -40.62 0.95 6.64
C LYS A 48 -39.91 1.07 5.29
N THR A 49 -40.65 1.20 4.19
CA THR A 49 -40.06 1.37 2.86
C THR A 49 -39.40 2.75 2.72
N ILE A 50 -40.00 3.80 3.29
CA ILE A 50 -39.39 5.14 3.35
C ILE A 50 -38.07 5.11 4.10
N GLU A 51 -38.03 4.49 5.29
CA GLU A 51 -36.81 4.40 6.09
C GLU A 51 -35.70 3.66 5.34
N SER A 52 -36.02 2.53 4.71
CA SER A 52 -35.07 1.78 3.89
C SER A 52 -34.60 2.56 2.66
N VAL A 53 -35.47 3.34 2.03
CA VAL A 53 -35.09 4.21 0.91
C VAL A 53 -34.24 5.38 1.39
N LYS A 54 -34.52 5.97 2.55
CA LYS A 54 -33.66 7.01 3.14
C LYS A 54 -32.29 6.47 3.53
N LEU A 55 -32.22 5.24 4.04
CA LEU A 55 -30.96 4.55 4.30
C LEU A 55 -30.20 4.28 3.01
N LEU A 56 -30.90 3.85 1.95
CA LEU A 56 -30.30 3.68 0.62
C LEU A 56 -29.77 5.01 0.09
N GLN A 57 -30.58 6.07 0.12
CA GLN A 57 -30.20 7.41 -0.33
C GLN A 57 -29.02 7.93 0.47
N SER A 58 -28.98 7.72 1.79
CA SER A 58 -27.85 8.04 2.65
C SER A 58 -26.59 7.27 2.24
N ARG A 59 -26.68 5.94 2.03
CA ARG A 59 -25.56 5.11 1.55
C ARG A 59 -25.05 5.55 0.18
N LEU A 60 -25.95 6.00 -0.68
CA LEU A 60 -25.64 6.47 -2.03
C LEU A 60 -25.34 7.98 -2.11
N ARG A 61 -25.34 8.68 -0.97
CA ARG A 61 -25.17 10.15 -0.87
C ARG A 61 -26.12 10.95 -1.79
N LEU A 62 -27.33 10.43 -1.98
CA LEU A 62 -28.42 11.10 -2.67
C LEU A 62 -29.21 11.99 -1.68
N PRO A 63 -30.01 12.95 -2.16
CA PRO A 63 -30.98 13.64 -1.32
C PRO A 63 -31.84 12.63 -0.53
N ILE A 64 -31.86 12.77 0.80
CA ILE A 64 -32.52 11.83 1.73
C ILE A 64 -33.99 12.24 1.91
N ASP A 65 -34.74 12.27 0.81
CA ASP A 65 -36.14 12.68 0.78
C ASP A 65 -37.12 11.51 0.97
N GLY A 66 -36.63 10.26 0.87
CA GLY A 66 -37.47 9.05 0.94
C GLY A 66 -38.38 8.88 -0.28
N VAL A 67 -38.03 9.49 -1.42
CA VAL A 67 -38.76 9.38 -2.69
C VAL A 67 -37.87 8.75 -3.75
N VAL A 68 -38.36 7.71 -4.42
CA VAL A 68 -37.66 7.06 -5.54
C VAL A 68 -38.06 7.76 -6.84
N SER A 69 -37.17 8.59 -7.35
CA SER A 69 -37.29 9.20 -8.69
C SER A 69 -36.61 8.33 -9.75
N ASP A 70 -36.75 8.68 -11.03
CA ASP A 70 -36.11 7.94 -12.13
C ASP A 70 -34.59 7.81 -11.96
N ASN A 71 -33.93 8.79 -11.33
CA ASN A 71 -32.51 8.71 -11.02
C ASN A 71 -32.22 7.64 -9.95
N THR A 72 -33.05 7.55 -8.92
CA THR A 72 -32.98 6.52 -7.89
C THR A 72 -33.29 5.13 -8.47
N TRP A 73 -34.23 5.05 -9.41
CA TRP A 73 -34.57 3.81 -10.11
C TRP A 73 -33.45 3.33 -11.04
N LYS A 74 -32.83 4.22 -11.80
CA LYS A 74 -31.71 3.88 -12.69
C LYS A 74 -30.50 3.31 -11.94
N THR A 75 -30.23 3.78 -10.72
CA THR A 75 -29.19 3.20 -9.85
C THR A 75 -29.56 1.79 -9.36
N LEU A 76 -30.85 1.48 -9.26
CA LEU A 76 -31.35 0.18 -8.83
C LEU A 76 -31.50 -0.82 -9.98
N THR A 77 -31.59 -0.40 -11.25
CA THR A 77 -31.89 -1.27 -12.42
C THR A 77 -30.87 -1.23 -13.57
N GLY A 78 -29.81 -0.41 -13.52
CA GLY A 78 -28.90 -0.19 -14.66
C GLY A 78 -27.66 -1.10 -14.76
N ASN A 79 -27.53 -1.74 -15.92
CA ASN A 79 -26.36 -2.44 -16.51
C ASN A 79 -24.99 -1.75 -16.21
N PRO A 80 -23.90 -2.49 -15.88
CA PRO A 80 -22.63 -1.93 -15.37
C PRO A 80 -21.85 -1.03 -16.33
N GLU A 81 -22.28 -0.85 -17.57
CA GLU A 81 -21.63 0.02 -18.56
C GLU A 81 -22.14 1.48 -18.56
N SER A 82 -23.38 1.72 -18.14
CA SER A 82 -23.97 3.09 -18.16
C SER A 82 -23.71 3.91 -16.89
N THR A 83 -23.18 3.26 -15.85
CA THR A 83 -22.81 3.86 -14.56
C THR A 83 -21.52 4.70 -14.62
N LEU A 84 -20.77 4.61 -15.72
CA LEU A 84 -19.48 5.30 -15.88
C LEU A 84 -19.62 6.81 -16.14
N GLN A 85 -20.82 7.32 -16.47
CA GLN A 85 -20.97 8.71 -16.92
C GLN A 85 -21.55 9.67 -15.88
N CYS A 86 -22.01 9.19 -14.71
CA CYS A 86 -22.45 10.05 -13.60
C CYS A 86 -21.55 9.95 -12.35
N MET A 87 -20.41 9.26 -12.43
CA MET A 87 -19.52 8.96 -11.29
C MET A 87 -18.25 9.82 -11.23
N ASN A 88 -18.27 11.05 -11.74
CA ASN A 88 -17.16 11.97 -11.51
C ASN A 88 -17.28 12.63 -10.13
N SER A 89 -16.81 11.86 -9.14
CA SER A 89 -16.45 12.18 -7.74
C SER A 89 -17.55 12.03 -6.66
N PRO A 90 -17.29 11.41 -5.48
CA PRO A 90 -16.09 10.76 -4.94
C PRO A 90 -16.36 9.32 -4.44
N THR A 91 -16.04 8.29 -5.24
CA THR A 91 -16.03 6.86 -4.86
C THR A 91 -14.88 6.09 -5.52
N THR A 92 -13.77 6.76 -5.82
CA THR A 92 -12.59 6.12 -6.40
C THR A 92 -11.94 5.16 -5.40
N ALA A 93 -11.85 5.53 -4.13
CA ALA A 93 -11.14 4.73 -3.12
C ALA A 93 -11.74 3.33 -2.93
N LEU A 94 -13.03 3.20 -2.61
CA LEU A 94 -13.65 1.89 -2.34
C LEU A 94 -13.70 1.00 -3.59
N PHE A 95 -14.01 1.56 -4.76
CA PHE A 95 -14.01 0.83 -6.01
C PHE A 95 -12.59 0.38 -6.41
N ASN A 96 -11.59 1.24 -6.21
CA ASN A 96 -10.19 0.88 -6.41
C ASN A 96 -9.74 -0.18 -5.41
N SER A 97 -10.16 -0.11 -4.15
CA SER A 97 -9.87 -1.14 -3.14
C SER A 97 -10.52 -2.49 -3.47
N LEU A 98 -11.77 -2.50 -3.95
CA LEU A 98 -12.44 -3.72 -4.40
C LEU A 98 -11.80 -4.30 -5.66
N LYS A 99 -11.46 -3.46 -6.65
CA LYS A 99 -10.69 -3.88 -7.83
C LYS A 99 -9.34 -4.46 -7.43
N ALA A 100 -8.60 -3.81 -6.55
CA ALA A 100 -7.31 -4.30 -6.08
C ALA A 100 -7.46 -5.69 -5.42
N ALA A 101 -8.49 -5.90 -4.60
CA ALA A 101 -8.72 -7.16 -3.90
C ALA A 101 -9.04 -8.36 -4.81
N ILE A 102 -9.60 -8.14 -6.00
CA ILE A 102 -9.98 -9.22 -6.95
C ILE A 102 -8.95 -9.42 -8.07
N VAL A 103 -8.03 -8.48 -8.28
CA VAL A 103 -6.98 -8.63 -9.29
C VAL A 103 -5.96 -9.68 -8.82
N PRO A 104 -5.73 -10.75 -9.60
CA PRO A 104 -4.73 -11.75 -9.27
C PRO A 104 -3.34 -11.12 -9.11
N VAL A 105 -2.62 -11.50 -8.07
CA VAL A 105 -1.23 -11.09 -7.86
C VAL A 105 -0.34 -11.97 -8.73
N ASN A 106 0.18 -11.42 -9.82
CA ASN A 106 1.02 -12.14 -10.79
C ASN A 106 2.50 -11.85 -10.58
N ARG A 107 2.83 -10.67 -10.05
CA ARG A 107 4.18 -10.29 -9.63
C ARG A 107 4.17 -9.73 -8.23
N VAL A 108 5.20 -10.08 -7.46
CA VAL A 108 5.50 -9.50 -6.15
C VAL A 108 6.89 -8.92 -6.22
N LYS A 109 7.03 -7.64 -5.83
CA LYS A 109 8.30 -6.99 -5.60
C LYS A 109 8.48 -6.71 -4.11
N VAL A 110 9.66 -7.00 -3.58
CA VAL A 110 10.06 -6.67 -2.22
C VAL A 110 11.39 -5.96 -2.28
N TRP A 111 11.53 -4.91 -1.46
CA TRP A 111 12.82 -4.30 -1.25
C TRP A 111 13.08 -4.01 0.23
N TRP A 112 14.36 -4.07 0.57
CA TRP A 112 14.93 -3.87 1.89
C TRP A 112 16.05 -2.85 1.77
N ASN A 113 15.88 -1.71 2.44
CA ASN A 113 16.80 -0.60 2.36
C ASN A 113 17.26 -0.19 3.75
N THR A 114 18.46 0.39 3.78
CA THR A 114 18.98 1.11 4.94
C THR A 114 19.28 2.55 4.56
N PHE A 115 19.12 3.47 5.50
CA PHE A 115 19.43 4.89 5.31
C PHE A 115 19.71 5.57 6.66
N ILE A 116 20.50 6.63 6.63
CA ILE A 116 20.76 7.47 7.81
C ILE A 116 19.73 8.62 7.81
N PRO A 117 18.82 8.71 8.80
CA PRO A 117 17.76 9.72 8.76
C PRO A 117 18.27 11.15 8.94
N MET A 118 19.46 11.32 9.53
CA MET A 118 20.13 12.61 9.67
C MET A 118 20.79 13.04 8.35
N ALA A 119 20.97 14.34 8.14
CA ALA A 119 21.73 14.84 6.98
C ALA A 119 23.24 14.62 7.14
N LYS A 120 23.70 14.48 8.39
CA LYS A 120 25.11 14.32 8.75
C LYS A 120 25.20 13.56 10.06
N VAL A 121 26.28 12.80 10.24
CA VAL A 121 26.58 12.07 11.47
C VAL A 121 28.06 12.25 11.81
N ASP A 122 28.37 12.28 13.11
CA ASP A 122 29.75 12.38 13.57
C ASP A 122 30.50 11.08 13.24
N GLY A 123 31.73 11.18 12.73
CA GLY A 123 32.56 10.01 12.51
C GLY A 123 33.12 9.42 13.82
N PRO A 124 33.69 8.22 13.77
CA PRO A 124 34.47 7.68 14.88
C PRO A 124 35.67 8.59 15.24
N PRO A 125 36.26 8.42 16.44
CA PRO A 125 37.44 9.19 16.84
C PRO A 125 38.56 9.13 15.78
N GLY A 126 39.02 10.30 15.35
CA GLY A 126 40.07 10.43 14.32
C GLY A 126 39.56 10.58 12.88
N SER A 127 38.25 10.70 12.68
CA SER A 127 37.63 11.08 11.40
C SER A 127 36.76 12.33 11.56
N GLU A 128 36.44 12.97 10.43
CA GLU A 128 35.47 14.07 10.37
C GLU A 128 34.03 13.51 10.34
N CYS A 129 33.07 14.30 9.87
CA CYS A 129 31.68 13.89 9.78
C CYS A 129 31.43 13.07 8.52
N PHE A 130 30.33 12.31 8.49
CA PHE A 130 29.85 11.62 7.30
C PHE A 130 28.49 12.17 6.89
N THR A 131 28.24 12.27 5.59
CA THR A 131 26.90 12.58 5.11
C THR A 131 25.94 11.47 5.49
N GLY A 132 24.74 11.86 5.94
CA GLY A 132 23.59 10.98 6.05
C GLY A 132 22.64 11.16 4.86
N ASP A 133 21.50 10.48 4.87
CA ASP A 133 20.51 10.54 3.79
C ASP A 133 19.45 11.64 4.01
N GLY A 134 19.37 12.19 5.24
CA GLY A 134 18.57 13.37 5.55
C GLY A 134 17.07 13.22 5.26
N ARG A 135 16.54 12.00 5.35
CA ARG A 135 15.17 11.67 4.93
C ARG A 135 14.42 10.82 5.94
N GLY A 136 13.11 10.74 5.76
CA GLY A 136 12.26 9.73 6.39
C GLY A 136 12.07 8.49 5.52
N PHE A 137 11.15 7.64 5.95
CA PHE A 137 10.74 6.45 5.19
C PHE A 137 10.18 6.83 3.81
N SER A 138 10.59 6.09 2.78
CA SER A 138 10.16 6.32 1.40
C SER A 138 10.01 5.02 0.62
N ASN A 139 8.91 4.89 -0.13
CA ASN A 139 8.70 3.77 -1.04
C ASN A 139 9.26 4.04 -2.45
N GLU A 140 9.91 5.19 -2.68
CA GLU A 140 10.58 5.50 -3.94
C GLU A 140 11.85 4.67 -4.08
N ILE A 141 11.97 3.93 -5.19
CA ILE A 141 13.12 3.03 -5.40
C ILE A 141 14.45 3.79 -5.57
N SER A 142 14.37 5.06 -5.95
CA SER A 142 15.50 5.98 -6.13
C SER A 142 15.85 6.76 -4.87
N ALA A 143 15.17 6.53 -3.74
CA ALA A 143 15.50 7.21 -2.48
C ALA A 143 16.95 6.93 -2.07
N SER A 144 17.65 7.96 -1.57
CA SER A 144 19.03 7.83 -1.08
C SER A 144 19.12 6.74 -0.02
N HIS A 145 20.20 5.97 0.00
CA HIS A 145 20.32 4.80 0.86
C HIS A 145 21.79 4.48 1.17
N ARG A 146 22.01 3.80 2.29
CA ARG A 146 23.30 3.14 2.58
C ARG A 146 23.39 1.79 1.91
N THR A 147 22.31 1.02 1.97
CA THR A 147 22.17 -0.24 1.21
C THR A 147 20.77 -0.35 0.62
N HIS A 148 20.67 -0.96 -0.54
CA HIS A 148 19.42 -1.24 -1.23
C HIS A 148 19.46 -2.67 -1.77
N GLN A 149 18.40 -3.43 -1.54
CA GLN A 149 18.23 -4.77 -2.08
C GLN A 149 16.79 -4.95 -2.54
N GLU A 150 16.57 -5.36 -3.78
CA GLU A 150 15.24 -5.66 -4.30
C GLU A 150 15.18 -6.97 -5.10
N ILE A 151 14.07 -7.68 -4.94
CA ILE A 151 13.70 -8.84 -5.73
C ILE A 151 12.26 -8.64 -6.22
N GLU A 152 12.05 -8.82 -7.52
CA GLU A 152 10.72 -9.02 -8.10
C GLU A 152 10.61 -10.44 -8.64
N VAL A 153 9.53 -11.14 -8.30
CA VAL A 153 9.25 -12.49 -8.79
C VAL A 153 7.91 -12.60 -9.46
N GLU A 154 7.85 -13.41 -10.51
CA GLU A 154 6.61 -13.97 -11.03
C GLU A 154 6.03 -14.99 -10.03
N VAL A 155 4.79 -14.81 -9.60
CA VAL A 155 4.16 -15.65 -8.55
C VAL A 155 4.02 -17.10 -8.96
N SER A 156 3.71 -17.37 -10.23
CA SER A 156 3.48 -18.73 -10.74
C SER A 156 4.75 -19.57 -10.88
N SER A 157 5.86 -18.93 -11.29
CA SER A 157 7.12 -19.60 -11.68
C SER A 157 8.25 -19.37 -10.67
N LEU A 158 8.12 -18.38 -9.78
CA LEU A 158 9.19 -17.81 -8.96
C LEU A 158 10.37 -17.25 -9.76
N LYS A 159 10.21 -17.06 -11.08
CA LYS A 159 11.22 -16.42 -11.90
C LYS A 159 11.48 -15.02 -11.37
N GLN A 160 12.72 -14.73 -11.03
CA GLN A 160 13.15 -13.41 -10.60
C GLN A 160 13.26 -12.51 -11.83
N THR A 161 12.32 -11.57 -11.98
CA THR A 161 12.32 -10.56 -13.05
C THR A 161 13.20 -9.37 -12.68
N ILE A 162 13.38 -9.13 -11.38
CA ILE A 162 14.38 -8.22 -10.81
C ILE A 162 15.12 -8.95 -9.71
N ASN A 163 16.45 -8.82 -9.71
CA ASN A 163 17.31 -9.13 -8.58
C ASN A 163 18.45 -8.13 -8.61
N TRP A 164 18.33 -7.07 -7.79
CA TRP A 164 19.25 -5.95 -7.80
C TRP A 164 19.65 -5.56 -6.38
N LYS A 165 20.89 -5.11 -6.24
CA LYS A 165 21.45 -4.66 -4.98
C LYS A 165 22.49 -3.58 -5.20
N HIS A 166 22.58 -2.65 -4.26
CA HIS A 166 23.47 -1.50 -4.33
C HIS A 166 23.86 -1.02 -2.94
N VAL A 167 25.02 -0.39 -2.85
CA VAL A 167 25.53 0.27 -1.66
C VAL A 167 25.77 1.73 -2.04
N GLY A 168 25.23 2.66 -1.25
CA GLY A 168 25.40 4.09 -1.48
C GLY A 168 26.83 4.54 -1.26
N ALA A 169 27.23 5.61 -1.94
CA ALA A 169 28.53 6.22 -1.72
C ALA A 169 28.62 6.77 -0.28
N THR A 170 29.76 6.54 0.35
CA THR A 170 30.14 7.19 1.60
C THR A 170 30.89 8.46 1.28
N HIS A 171 30.49 9.57 1.92
CA HIS A 171 31.18 10.85 1.82
C HIS A 171 31.61 11.29 3.22
N GLU A 172 32.92 11.40 3.42
CA GLU A 172 33.50 12.11 4.57
C GLU A 172 33.47 13.61 4.26
N VAL A 173 33.03 14.41 5.21
CA VAL A 173 32.82 15.85 5.09
C VAL A 173 33.34 16.58 6.32
N ASP A 174 33.92 17.75 6.10
CA ASP A 174 34.28 18.66 7.18
C ASP A 174 33.05 18.97 8.04
N CYS A 175 33.16 18.76 9.35
CA CYS A 175 32.02 18.87 10.25
C CYS A 175 31.42 20.28 10.34
N SER A 176 32.17 21.33 10.01
CA SER A 176 31.70 22.72 10.15
C SER A 176 31.06 23.25 8.87
N THR A 177 31.67 22.94 7.73
CA THR A 177 31.35 23.50 6.42
C THR A 177 30.53 22.56 5.55
N GLY A 178 30.59 21.25 5.80
CA GLY A 178 29.96 20.23 4.98
C GLY A 178 30.66 20.00 3.63
N ALA A 179 31.87 20.52 3.45
CA ALA A 179 32.67 20.28 2.25
C ALA A 179 33.10 18.81 2.20
N VAL A 180 32.95 18.15 1.05
CA VAL A 180 33.40 16.75 0.86
C VAL A 180 34.91 16.70 0.84
N GLU A 181 35.47 15.87 1.72
CA GLU A 181 36.90 15.66 1.86
C GLU A 181 37.33 14.36 1.18
N SER A 182 36.51 13.32 1.29
CA SER A 182 36.76 12.01 0.69
C SER A 182 35.46 11.31 0.32
N SER A 183 35.53 10.38 -0.62
CA SER A 183 34.37 9.60 -1.06
C SER A 183 34.77 8.23 -1.57
N ASP A 184 34.05 7.20 -1.15
CA ASP A 184 34.22 5.85 -1.68
C ASP A 184 32.93 5.02 -1.51
N THR A 185 32.82 3.89 -2.20
CA THR A 185 31.64 3.02 -2.18
C THR A 185 32.02 1.60 -1.81
N ALA A 186 31.44 1.07 -0.74
CA ALA A 186 31.67 -0.31 -0.33
C ALA A 186 31.10 -1.31 -1.37
N PRO A 187 31.71 -2.49 -1.49
CA PRO A 187 31.29 -3.47 -2.50
C PRO A 187 29.93 -4.09 -2.15
N THR A 188 29.22 -4.57 -3.18
CA THR A 188 27.94 -5.30 -2.99
C THR A 188 28.14 -6.80 -2.76
N SER A 189 29.39 -7.28 -2.67
CA SER A 189 29.72 -8.71 -2.58
C SER A 189 29.16 -9.39 -1.33
N GLU A 190 28.98 -8.63 -0.25
CA GLU A 190 28.49 -9.14 1.03
C GLU A 190 26.97 -9.02 1.20
N LEU A 191 26.30 -8.33 0.28
CA LEU A 191 24.83 -8.29 0.22
C LEU A 191 24.32 -9.56 -0.48
N THR A 192 23.38 -10.28 0.11
CA THR A 192 22.75 -11.47 -0.49
C THR A 192 21.27 -11.24 -0.73
N ASN A 193 20.86 -11.43 -1.99
CA ASN A 193 19.46 -11.45 -2.42
C ASN A 193 19.04 -12.92 -2.64
N GLY A 194 18.15 -13.41 -1.80
CA GLY A 194 17.65 -14.78 -1.82
C GLY A 194 18.15 -15.65 -0.65
N PRO A 195 17.76 -16.93 -0.60
CA PRO A 195 16.99 -17.63 -1.62
C PRO A 195 15.55 -17.12 -1.76
N VAL A 196 14.95 -17.40 -2.93
CA VAL A 196 13.49 -17.33 -3.13
C VAL A 196 12.95 -18.75 -3.05
N SER A 197 11.93 -18.98 -2.23
CA SER A 197 11.34 -20.30 -2.01
C SER A 197 9.82 -20.25 -2.01
N ARG A 198 9.16 -21.41 -2.12
CA ARG A 198 7.71 -21.53 -2.02
C ARG A 198 7.31 -22.65 -1.08
N SER A 199 6.32 -22.37 -0.25
CA SER A 199 5.64 -23.33 0.62
C SER A 199 4.14 -23.07 0.60
N GLY A 200 3.38 -23.91 -0.11
CA GLY A 200 1.96 -23.65 -0.36
C GLY A 200 1.74 -22.35 -1.15
N SER A 201 0.93 -21.44 -0.60
CA SER A 201 0.74 -20.08 -1.13
C SER A 201 1.91 -19.15 -0.81
N LEU A 202 2.71 -19.45 0.22
CA LEU A 202 3.73 -18.54 0.72
C LEU A 202 4.96 -18.54 -0.18
N ILE A 203 5.40 -17.33 -0.54
CA ILE A 203 6.68 -17.07 -1.19
C ILE A 203 7.63 -16.53 -0.11
N GLY A 204 8.74 -17.24 0.10
CA GLY A 204 9.81 -16.81 0.99
C GLY A 204 10.88 -16.05 0.21
N ILE A 205 11.26 -14.85 0.67
CA ILE A 205 12.38 -14.09 0.09
C ILE A 205 13.30 -13.66 1.23
N LYS A 206 14.56 -14.05 1.15
CA LYS A 206 15.57 -13.70 2.17
C LYS A 206 16.50 -12.61 1.68
N PHE A 207 16.86 -11.69 2.56
CA PHE A 207 17.93 -10.73 2.35
C PHE A 207 18.95 -10.85 3.48
N LYS A 208 20.23 -10.77 3.13
CA LYS A 208 21.31 -10.50 4.07
C LYS A 208 22.06 -9.26 3.64
N THR A 209 22.45 -8.45 4.59
CA THR A 209 23.26 -7.25 4.40
C THR A 209 24.47 -7.35 5.32
N ALA A 210 25.63 -7.03 4.77
CA ALA A 210 26.83 -6.66 5.49
C ALA A 210 27.53 -5.59 4.63
N ALA A 211 27.71 -4.38 5.16
CA ALA A 211 28.34 -3.27 4.45
C ALA A 211 29.10 -2.35 5.41
N SER A 212 30.42 -2.45 5.43
CA SER A 212 31.30 -1.56 6.20
C SER A 212 31.54 -0.23 5.50
N ASN A 213 31.83 0.81 6.28
CA ASN A 213 32.31 2.08 5.74
C ASN A 213 33.69 1.89 5.08
N PRO A 214 33.86 2.16 3.77
CA PRO A 214 35.13 1.95 3.06
C PRO A 214 36.22 2.96 3.42
N LEU A 215 35.86 4.13 3.95
CA LEU A 215 36.79 5.20 4.33
C LEU A 215 37.37 5.02 5.73
N VAL A 216 36.81 4.12 6.54
CA VAL A 216 37.23 3.90 7.92
C VAL A 216 37.76 2.48 8.08
N THR A 217 39.04 2.37 8.42
CA THR A 217 39.68 1.06 8.64
C THR A 217 39.04 0.37 9.86
N PHE A 218 38.63 -0.89 9.71
CA PHE A 218 37.93 -1.68 10.74
C PHE A 218 36.57 -1.11 11.17
N ALA A 219 35.90 -0.35 10.31
CA ALA A 219 34.53 0.07 10.58
C ALA A 219 33.59 -1.15 10.72
N PRO A 220 32.73 -1.19 11.75
CA PRO A 220 31.67 -2.18 11.81
C PRO A 220 30.76 -2.07 10.59
N ALA A 221 30.22 -3.21 10.16
CA ALA A 221 29.31 -3.29 9.03
C ALA A 221 27.89 -2.90 9.46
N ILE A 222 27.09 -2.47 8.49
CA ILE A 222 25.62 -2.53 8.61
C ILE A 222 25.22 -3.99 8.37
N ASP A 223 24.73 -4.66 9.40
CA ASP A 223 24.31 -6.06 9.36
C ASP A 223 22.79 -6.21 9.41
N SER A 224 22.28 -7.14 8.58
CA SER A 224 20.92 -7.67 8.72
C SER A 224 20.78 -9.08 8.12
N ASP A 225 19.87 -9.87 8.69
CA ASP A 225 19.43 -11.16 8.16
C ASP A 225 17.91 -11.25 8.34
N VAL A 226 17.16 -11.00 7.26
CA VAL A 226 15.70 -10.91 7.27
C VAL A 226 15.06 -11.80 6.21
N THR A 227 13.90 -12.34 6.54
CA THR A 227 13.08 -13.18 5.67
C THR A 227 11.67 -12.60 5.58
N PHE A 228 11.23 -12.40 4.35
CA PHE A 228 9.87 -12.04 4.01
C PHE A 228 9.08 -13.30 3.68
N LEU A 229 7.86 -13.39 4.20
CA LEU A 229 6.87 -14.39 3.82
C LEU A 229 5.68 -13.66 3.21
N ILE A 230 5.51 -13.80 1.90
CA ILE A 230 4.45 -13.18 1.13
C ILE A 230 3.39 -14.21 0.79
N ASP A 231 2.14 -13.95 1.17
CA ASP A 231 0.98 -14.67 0.68
C ASP A 231 0.26 -13.84 -0.40
N PRO A 232 0.40 -14.17 -1.69
CA PRO A 232 -0.26 -13.48 -2.78
C PRO A 232 -1.78 -13.75 -2.84
N ILE A 233 -2.27 -14.81 -2.17
CA ILE A 233 -3.70 -15.16 -2.09
C ILE A 233 -4.35 -14.39 -0.94
N ALA A 234 -3.76 -14.46 0.26
CA ALA A 234 -4.24 -13.72 1.42
C ALA A 234 -3.88 -12.22 1.35
N ARG A 235 -3.04 -11.84 0.39
CA ARG A 235 -2.50 -10.49 0.15
C ARG A 235 -1.87 -9.91 1.41
N THR A 236 -1.01 -10.72 2.03
CA THR A 236 -0.31 -10.39 3.28
C THR A 236 1.18 -10.61 3.18
N CYS A 237 1.96 -9.74 3.81
CA CYS A 237 3.39 -9.88 3.96
C CYS A 237 3.74 -9.93 5.45
N SER A 238 4.63 -10.85 5.82
CA SER A 238 5.24 -10.92 7.14
C SER A 238 6.75 -10.82 6.97
N LEU A 239 7.43 -10.28 7.98
CA LEU A 239 8.88 -10.16 8.02
C LEU A 239 9.38 -10.70 9.36
N SER A 240 10.44 -11.51 9.32
CA SER A 240 11.16 -11.95 10.51
C SER A 240 12.67 -11.88 10.31
N GLY A 241 13.42 -11.60 11.36
CA GLY A 241 14.88 -11.56 11.28
C GLY A 241 15.52 -10.68 12.34
N LYS A 242 16.78 -10.32 12.08
CA LYS A 242 17.54 -9.40 12.93
C LYS A 242 18.30 -8.38 12.09
N HIS A 243 18.59 -7.24 12.70
CA HIS A 243 19.48 -6.23 12.16
C HIS A 243 20.10 -5.41 13.30
N ASP A 244 21.08 -4.59 12.98
CA ASP A 244 21.73 -3.68 13.93
C ASP A 244 20.81 -2.55 14.41
N GLY A 245 21.19 -1.89 15.51
CA GLY A 245 20.42 -0.76 16.04
C GLY A 245 20.60 0.54 15.25
N PHE A 246 21.51 0.57 14.28
CA PHE A 246 21.75 1.70 13.40
C PHE A 246 22.19 1.17 12.03
N PRO A 247 21.77 1.77 10.89
CA PRO A 247 21.03 3.02 10.75
C PRO A 247 19.50 2.79 10.77
N ALA A 248 18.72 3.54 9.99
CA ALA A 248 17.30 3.25 9.78
C ALA A 248 17.13 2.11 8.76
N TYR A 249 16.08 1.31 8.94
CA TYR A 249 15.73 0.20 8.06
C TYR A 249 14.30 0.36 7.58
N GLU A 250 14.06 0.07 6.30
CA GLU A 250 12.73 0.12 5.71
C GLU A 250 12.52 -1.03 4.74
N ALA A 251 11.31 -1.56 4.74
CA ALA A 251 10.91 -2.71 3.96
C ALA A 251 9.57 -2.45 3.31
N TYR A 252 9.44 -2.80 2.03
CA TYR A 252 8.19 -2.62 1.32
C TYR A 252 7.86 -3.82 0.46
N VAL A 253 6.57 -3.99 0.19
CA VAL A 253 6.03 -4.94 -0.77
C VAL A 253 5.16 -4.21 -1.78
N ALA A 254 5.32 -4.54 -3.06
CA ALA A 254 4.47 -4.07 -4.14
C ALA A 254 4.00 -5.26 -4.97
N VAL A 255 2.83 -5.12 -5.60
CA VAL A 255 2.27 -6.15 -6.48
C VAL A 255 1.88 -5.58 -7.82
N ASN A 256 2.08 -6.37 -8.89
CA ASN A 256 1.68 -6.00 -10.26
C ASN A 256 2.09 -4.58 -10.67
N SER A 257 3.30 -4.15 -10.29
CA SER A 257 3.84 -2.80 -10.55
C SER A 257 3.09 -1.65 -9.83
N GLY A 258 2.31 -1.95 -8.80
CA GLY A 258 1.69 -0.96 -7.92
C GLY A 258 2.68 -0.29 -6.95
N ALA A 259 2.18 0.64 -6.14
CA ALA A 259 2.98 1.33 -5.13
C ALA A 259 3.43 0.40 -4.00
N GLY A 260 4.58 0.71 -3.41
CA GLY A 260 5.09 0.00 -2.24
C GLY A 260 4.25 0.27 -0.99
N VAL A 261 3.84 -0.80 -0.32
CA VAL A 261 3.25 -0.79 1.02
C VAL A 261 4.35 -1.07 2.04
N LEU A 262 4.47 -0.21 3.06
CA LEU A 262 5.44 -0.37 4.14
C LEU A 262 5.12 -1.64 4.94
N VAL A 263 6.09 -2.56 5.00
CA VAL A 263 6.02 -3.81 5.79
C VAL A 263 6.73 -3.64 7.12
N TYR A 264 7.89 -3.00 7.11
CA TYR A 264 8.71 -2.76 8.29
C TYR A 264 9.41 -1.41 8.18
N GLY A 265 9.47 -0.70 9.29
CA GLY A 265 10.20 0.56 9.42
C GLY A 265 10.84 0.64 10.79
N TYR A 266 12.14 0.89 10.83
CA TYR A 266 12.90 1.12 12.04
C TYR A 266 13.61 2.46 11.95
N ASN A 267 13.39 3.33 12.95
CA ASN A 267 14.05 4.62 13.03
C ASN A 267 14.90 4.69 14.33
N PRO A 268 16.24 4.69 14.23
CA PRO A 268 17.13 4.68 15.40
C PRO A 268 16.92 5.90 16.31
N LEU A 269 16.47 7.03 15.76
CA LEU A 269 16.20 8.25 16.54
C LEU A 269 15.03 8.08 17.51
N THR A 270 14.06 7.22 17.19
CA THR A 270 12.91 6.94 18.06
C THR A 270 13.25 5.97 19.18
N THR A 271 14.33 5.21 19.02
CA THR A 271 14.81 4.21 19.98
C THR A 271 16.05 4.69 20.76
N GLY A 272 16.53 5.91 20.49
CA GLY A 272 17.72 6.49 21.12
C GLY A 272 19.03 5.83 20.69
N GLN A 273 19.04 5.10 19.58
CA GLN A 273 20.23 4.45 19.03
C GLN A 273 21.03 5.40 18.15
N GLY A 274 22.35 5.20 18.12
CA GLY A 274 23.29 5.98 17.29
C GLY A 274 24.34 5.06 16.67
N ILE A 275 25.42 5.64 16.13
CA ILE A 275 26.48 4.90 15.40
C ILE A 275 27.07 3.74 16.20
N GLY A 276 27.13 3.85 17.53
CA GLY A 276 27.60 2.76 18.40
C GLY A 276 26.78 1.47 18.29
N ALA A 277 25.56 1.54 17.76
CA ALA A 277 24.68 0.40 17.56
C ALA A 277 24.94 -0.37 16.26
N LEU A 278 25.99 -0.01 15.49
CA LEU A 278 26.57 -0.82 14.42
C LEU A 278 27.49 -1.94 14.97
N PHE A 279 27.97 -1.81 16.21
CA PHE A 279 28.85 -2.82 16.76
C PHE A 279 28.06 -4.11 17.04
N PRO A 280 28.64 -5.28 16.72
CA PRO A 280 27.97 -6.55 16.98
C PRO A 280 27.57 -6.72 18.45
N PRO A 281 26.47 -7.47 18.71
CA PRO A 281 25.70 -8.23 17.74
C PRO A 281 24.53 -7.45 17.10
N MET A 282 23.84 -8.08 16.13
CA MET A 282 22.55 -7.59 15.67
C MET A 282 21.52 -7.61 16.81
N ASP A 283 21.27 -6.45 17.40
CA ASP A 283 20.51 -6.30 18.64
C ASP A 283 19.00 -6.12 18.43
N ILE A 284 18.55 -5.79 17.22
CA ILE A 284 17.13 -5.57 16.92
C ILE A 284 16.53 -6.83 16.30
N SER A 285 15.47 -7.34 16.94
CA SER A 285 14.64 -8.40 16.37
C SER A 285 13.47 -7.77 15.60
N ALA A 286 13.45 -8.00 14.29
CA ALA A 286 12.34 -7.57 13.44
C ALA A 286 11.35 -8.73 13.30
N ALA A 287 10.11 -8.52 13.74
CA ALA A 287 9.04 -9.51 13.66
C ALA A 287 7.70 -8.82 13.43
N ILE A 288 7.22 -8.85 12.19
CA ILE A 288 5.94 -8.28 11.76
C ILE A 288 5.15 -9.37 11.05
N SER A 289 3.85 -9.45 11.32
CA SER A 289 2.97 -10.44 10.70
C SER A 289 1.77 -9.78 10.02
N GLY A 290 1.39 -10.33 8.86
CA GLY A 290 0.09 -10.10 8.26
C GLY A 290 -0.17 -8.70 7.68
N VAL A 291 0.86 -7.93 7.32
CA VAL A 291 0.70 -6.61 6.69
C VAL A 291 -0.03 -6.77 5.35
N LYS A 292 -1.15 -6.07 5.19
CA LYS A 292 -2.00 -6.15 3.99
C LYS A 292 -1.45 -5.29 2.85
N PHE A 293 -1.50 -5.80 1.62
CA PHE A 293 -1.18 -5.08 0.37
C PHE A 293 -2.23 -5.33 -0.73
#